data_AF-A0AAW5RV00-F1
#
_entry.id   AF-A0AAW5RV00-F1
#
_cell.length_a   1.000
_cell.length_b   1.000
_cell.length_c   1.000
_cell.angle_alpha   90.00
_cell.angle_beta   90.00
_cell.angle_gamma   90.00
#
_symmetry.space_group_name_H-M   'P 1'
#
loop_
_entity.id
_entity.type
_entity.pdbx_description
1 polymer ?
#
loop_
_entity_poly.entity_id
_entity_poly.type
_entity_poly.pdbx_seq_one_letter_code
_entity_poly.pdbx_strand_id
1 'polypeptide(L)'
;MKWIIVLLLMFFNIHASSLSIENFRTDLYSKVGNNTLKKIEMNLDFEGENLDQKKIIDALNTIVSSYFYEDLFTEVGKNNFKETLLKFSNKKYKTQIKNIYILKINSVAKFDLEEFKRFINDLEKKDDNTIKTIKQKEIQDNSKVAKNTDQNNTQSKDINTDQINNNDKDDNKSFNQDTNTSKEAMDMILKTMEKTQMQMLAPSKEQQDLFNEIPF
;
A
#
# COMPACT_ATOMS: atom_id res chain seq x y z
N MET A 1 56.50 18.37 -19.19
CA MET A 1 55.54 18.94 -18.22
C MET A 1 54.09 18.50 -18.42
N LYS A 2 53.57 18.29 -19.64
CA LYS A 2 52.16 17.88 -19.86
C LYS A 2 51.76 16.53 -19.25
N TRP A 3 52.70 15.59 -19.11
CA TRP A 3 52.43 14.25 -18.58
C TRP A 3 52.26 14.23 -17.05
N ILE A 4 52.80 15.22 -16.32
CA ILE A 4 52.63 15.35 -14.87
C ILE A 4 51.17 15.65 -14.51
N ILE A 5 50.48 16.43 -15.35
CA ILE A 5 49.07 16.79 -15.16
C ILE A 5 48.18 15.55 -15.34
N VAL A 6 48.48 14.69 -16.32
CA VAL A 6 47.74 13.44 -16.54
C VAL A 6 47.95 12.46 -15.38
N LEU A 7 49.17 12.37 -14.84
CA LEU A 7 49.48 11.54 -13.68
C LEU A 7 48.78 12.06 -12.40
N LEU A 8 48.69 13.39 -12.23
CA LEU A 8 47.99 14.01 -11.09
C LEU A 8 46.47 13.81 -11.15
N LEU A 9 45.88 13.82 -12.35
CA LEU A 9 44.46 13.57 -12.58
C LEU A 9 44.03 12.13 -12.23
N MET A 10 44.93 11.15 -12.34
CA MET A 10 44.63 9.75 -11.95
C MET A 10 44.44 9.54 -10.44
N PHE A 11 44.90 10.46 -9.59
CA PHE A 11 44.68 10.37 -8.13
C PHE A 11 43.30 10.87 -7.68
N PHE A 12 42.55 11.55 -8.56
CA PHE A 12 41.22 12.06 -8.26
C PHE A 12 40.09 11.12 -8.67
N ASN A 13 40.35 9.80 -8.69
CA ASN A 13 39.27 8.82 -8.83
C ASN A 13 38.37 8.87 -7.58
N ILE A 14 37.30 9.66 -7.68
CA ILE A 14 36.23 9.73 -6.69
C ILE A 14 35.49 8.40 -6.72
N HIS A 15 35.78 7.53 -5.75
CA HIS A 15 35.02 6.32 -5.54
C HIS A 15 33.71 6.67 -4.82
N ALA A 16 32.60 6.64 -5.55
CA ALA A 16 31.29 6.58 -4.92
C ALA A 16 31.16 5.22 -4.22
N SER A 17 31.14 5.25 -2.89
CA SER A 17 30.87 4.07 -2.08
C SER A 17 29.37 3.89 -1.95
N SER A 18 28.90 2.64 -1.98
CA SER A 18 27.52 2.28 -1.70
C SER A 18 27.43 1.55 -0.36
N LEU A 19 26.37 1.79 0.39
CA LEU A 19 26.07 1.07 1.62
C LEU A 19 24.59 0.65 1.61
N SER A 20 24.35 -0.64 1.82
CA SER A 20 23.01 -1.20 1.95
C SER A 20 22.70 -1.50 3.41
N ILE A 21 21.49 -1.12 3.84
CA ILE A 21 20.92 -1.44 5.15
C ILE A 21 19.67 -2.27 4.90
N GLU A 22 19.74 -3.55 5.25
CA GLU A 22 18.65 -4.51 5.09
C GLU A 22 17.94 -4.77 6.41
N ASN A 23 16.64 -5.06 6.33
CA ASN A 23 15.80 -5.50 7.44
C ASN A 23 15.82 -4.54 8.63
N PHE A 24 15.92 -3.22 8.37
CA PHE A 24 15.84 -2.21 9.42
C PHE A 24 14.43 -2.19 10.01
N ARG A 25 14.30 -2.50 11.30
CA ARG A 25 13.01 -2.58 11.99
C ARG A 25 12.91 -1.52 13.08
N THR A 26 11.80 -0.79 13.09
CA THR A 26 11.50 0.20 14.13
C THR A 26 9.99 0.30 14.34
N ASP A 27 9.59 0.93 15.44
CA ASP A 27 8.21 1.22 15.78
C ASP A 27 7.93 2.71 15.59
N LEU A 28 6.84 3.05 14.90
CA LEU A 28 6.44 4.43 14.62
C LEU A 28 5.06 4.73 15.15
N TYR A 29 4.86 5.99 15.57
CA TYR A 29 3.54 6.47 15.96
C TYR A 29 2.62 6.56 14.75
N SER A 30 1.41 6.04 14.90
CA SER A 30 0.31 6.12 13.93
C SER A 30 -0.55 7.35 14.25
N LYS A 31 -0.79 8.24 13.28
CA LYS A 31 -1.76 9.35 13.44
C LYS A 31 -3.18 8.80 13.63
N VAL A 32 -3.47 7.65 13.05
CA VAL A 32 -4.78 6.98 13.10
C VAL A 32 -4.81 5.99 14.27
N GLY A 33 -5.92 5.95 15.02
CA GLY A 33 -6.17 4.93 16.04
C GLY A 33 -5.36 5.12 17.33
N ASN A 34 -5.62 6.22 18.05
CA ASN A 34 -5.09 6.52 19.38
C ASN A 34 -3.55 6.51 19.53
N ASN A 35 -2.80 7.01 18.54
CA ASN A 35 -1.33 7.09 18.61
C ASN A 35 -0.67 5.73 18.90
N THR A 36 -1.21 4.67 18.33
CA THR A 36 -0.64 3.32 18.47
C THR A 36 0.70 3.21 17.76
N LEU A 37 1.62 2.43 18.35
CA LEU A 37 2.89 2.11 17.72
C LEU A 37 2.69 1.00 16.66
N LYS A 38 3.08 1.29 15.43
CA LYS A 38 3.10 0.34 14.32
C LYS A 38 4.53 -0.02 13.96
N LYS A 39 4.80 -1.32 13.86
CA LYS A 39 6.11 -1.83 13.48
C LYS A 39 6.29 -1.74 11.98
N ILE A 40 7.43 -1.24 11.53
CA ILE A 40 7.82 -1.20 10.13
C ILE A 40 9.14 -1.93 9.91
N GLU A 41 9.33 -2.38 8.68
CA GLU A 41 10.59 -2.93 8.17
C GLU A 41 10.97 -2.19 6.89
N MET A 42 12.23 -1.74 6.79
CA MET A 42 12.75 -1.02 5.63
C MET A 42 14.06 -1.61 5.12
N ASN A 43 14.24 -1.58 3.80
CA ASN A 43 15.52 -1.79 3.14
C ASN A 43 15.93 -0.50 2.43
N LEU A 44 17.14 -0.03 2.68
CA LEU A 44 17.65 1.27 2.26
C LEU A 44 19.04 1.12 1.65
N ASP A 45 19.27 1.79 0.52
CA ASP A 45 20.59 1.92 -0.09
C ASP A 45 21.05 3.38 -0.05
N PHE A 46 22.33 3.57 0.22
CA PHE A 46 22.99 4.86 0.32
C PHE A 46 24.12 4.92 -0.70
N GLU A 47 24.20 6.00 -1.47
CA GLU A 47 25.32 6.29 -2.35
C GLU A 47 26.03 7.56 -1.88
N GLY A 48 27.36 7.54 -1.85
CA GLY A 48 28.13 8.69 -1.39
C GLY A 48 29.54 8.36 -0.95
N GLU A 49 30.12 9.24 -0.15
CA GLU A 49 31.46 9.07 0.41
C GLU A 49 31.38 9.06 1.94
N ASN A 50 32.36 8.40 2.59
CA ASN A 50 32.42 8.28 4.05
C ASN A 50 31.15 7.64 4.67
N LEU A 51 30.59 6.63 4.02
CA LEU A 51 29.40 5.90 4.46
C LEU A 51 29.74 4.88 5.55
N ASP A 52 29.96 5.35 6.78
CA ASP A 52 30.12 4.47 7.94
C ASP A 52 28.77 3.90 8.40
N GLN A 53 28.64 2.58 8.43
CA GLN A 53 27.40 1.89 8.75
C GLN A 53 26.82 2.28 10.12
N LYS A 54 27.66 2.44 11.15
CA LYS A 54 27.17 2.76 12.51
C LYS A 54 26.60 4.17 12.55
N LYS A 55 27.26 5.11 11.89
CA LYS A 55 26.79 6.51 11.78
C LYS A 55 25.48 6.61 11.00
N ILE A 56 25.36 5.86 9.90
CA ILE A 56 24.14 5.82 9.09
C ILE A 56 22.98 5.20 9.87
N ILE A 57 23.22 4.09 10.60
CA ILE A 57 22.19 3.47 11.45
C ILE A 57 21.73 4.42 12.57
N ASP A 58 22.64 5.14 13.23
CA ASP A 58 22.25 6.12 14.25
C ASP A 58 21.43 7.28 13.67
N ALA A 59 21.86 7.81 12.52
CA ALA A 59 21.12 8.83 11.80
C ALA A 59 19.72 8.34 11.41
N LEU A 60 19.63 7.12 10.88
CA LEU A 60 18.38 6.49 10.51
C LEU A 60 17.44 6.33 11.71
N ASN A 61 17.93 5.78 12.83
CA ASN A 61 17.16 5.64 14.07
C ASN A 61 16.65 6.99 14.61
N THR A 62 17.49 8.02 14.56
CA THR A 62 17.13 9.36 15.01
C THR A 62 16.05 9.97 14.13
N ILE A 63 16.24 9.95 12.82
CA ILE A 63 15.35 10.62 11.88
C ILE A 63 14.03 9.88 11.71
N VAL A 64 14.05 8.55 11.57
CA VAL A 64 12.82 7.77 11.36
C VAL A 64 11.82 7.96 12.49
N SER A 65 12.29 8.12 13.73
CA SER A 65 11.46 8.32 14.92
C SER A 65 10.71 9.65 14.92
N SER A 66 11.09 10.60 14.05
CA SER A 66 10.39 11.89 13.89
C SER A 66 9.22 11.83 12.90
N TYR A 67 9.06 10.72 12.18
CA TYR A 67 8.00 10.54 11.19
C TYR A 67 6.87 9.69 11.76
N PHE A 68 5.65 10.04 11.37
CA PHE A 68 4.51 9.16 11.61
C PHE A 68 4.50 8.02 10.61
N TYR A 69 3.91 6.91 11.02
CA TYR A 69 3.74 5.70 10.22
C TYR A 69 3.17 6.02 8.84
N GLU A 70 2.06 6.76 8.78
CA GLU A 70 1.35 7.06 7.53
C GLU A 70 2.18 7.88 6.56
N ASP A 71 3.00 8.82 7.08
CA ASP A 71 3.77 9.73 6.25
C ASP A 71 4.81 8.97 5.41
N LEU A 72 5.45 7.94 5.96
CA LEU A 72 6.45 7.14 5.25
C LEU A 72 5.89 6.31 4.09
N PHE A 73 4.56 6.13 4.00
CA PHE A 73 3.93 5.44 2.87
C PHE A 73 3.51 6.38 1.73
N THR A 74 3.64 7.70 1.91
CA THR A 74 3.35 8.70 0.88
C THR A 74 4.62 9.10 0.11
N GLU A 75 4.47 9.55 -1.14
CA GLU A 75 5.61 10.07 -1.92
C GLU A 75 6.27 11.27 -1.24
N VAL A 76 5.46 12.24 -0.81
CA VAL A 76 5.91 13.46 -0.14
C VAL A 76 6.67 13.13 1.15
N GLY A 77 6.13 12.24 1.99
CA GLY A 77 6.78 11.84 3.23
C GLY A 77 8.08 11.07 3.01
N LYS A 78 8.15 10.18 2.00
CA LYS A 78 9.40 9.49 1.61
C LYS A 78 10.47 10.48 1.15
N ASN A 79 10.10 11.46 0.33
CA ASN A 79 11.05 12.47 -0.15
C ASN A 79 11.56 13.35 1.00
N ASN A 80 10.65 13.81 1.86
CA ASN A 80 11.03 14.58 3.05
C ASN A 80 11.92 13.79 4.00
N PHE A 81 11.64 12.50 4.20
CA PHE A 81 12.44 11.59 5.01
C PHE A 81 13.87 11.45 4.47
N LYS A 82 14.02 11.18 3.16
CA LYS A 82 15.34 11.09 2.51
C LYS A 82 16.14 12.38 2.68
N GLU A 83 15.52 13.52 2.39
CA GLU A 83 16.16 14.84 2.52
C GLU A 83 16.62 15.13 3.94
N THR A 84 15.77 14.84 4.92
CA THR A 84 16.07 15.07 6.33
C THR A 84 17.19 14.14 6.81
N LEU A 85 17.14 12.86 6.44
CA LEU A 85 18.16 11.87 6.76
C LEU A 85 19.52 12.24 6.15
N LEU A 86 19.52 12.65 4.88
CA LEU A 86 20.71 13.11 4.17
C LEU A 86 21.32 14.32 4.88
N LYS A 87 20.53 15.37 5.12
CA LYS A 87 21.00 16.62 5.77
C LYS A 87 21.53 16.36 7.18
N PHE A 88 20.81 15.57 7.97
CA PHE A 88 21.20 15.24 9.34
C PHE A 88 22.50 14.45 9.37
N SER A 89 22.60 13.40 8.56
CA SER A 89 23.80 12.55 8.50
C SER A 89 25.01 13.36 8.04
N ASN A 90 24.89 14.10 6.94
CA ASN A 90 26.00 14.89 6.40
C ASN A 90 26.47 15.96 7.40
N LYS A 91 25.55 16.59 8.13
CA LYS A 91 25.88 17.61 9.14
C LYS A 91 26.50 17.02 10.42
N LYS A 92 25.89 15.98 11.01
CA LYS A 92 26.30 15.42 12.31
C LYS A 92 27.55 14.54 12.18
N TYR A 93 27.60 13.73 11.14
CA TYR A 93 28.58 12.66 10.98
C TYR A 93 29.65 12.93 9.92
N LYS A 94 29.54 14.06 9.20
CA LYS A 94 30.42 14.42 8.09
C LYS A 94 30.42 13.33 7.00
N THR A 95 29.30 12.63 6.85
CA THR A 95 29.05 11.78 5.69
C THR A 95 28.85 12.66 4.46
N GLN A 96 29.00 12.08 3.28
CA GLN A 96 28.70 12.76 2.01
C GLN A 96 27.71 11.90 1.22
N ILE A 97 26.54 11.66 1.81
CA ILE A 97 25.45 10.98 1.13
C ILE A 97 24.98 11.87 -0.01
N LYS A 98 24.96 11.30 -1.22
CA LYS A 98 24.46 11.91 -2.46
C LYS A 98 23.02 11.47 -2.70
N ASN A 99 22.75 10.18 -2.61
CA ASN A 99 21.42 9.60 -2.81
C ASN A 99 21.07 8.60 -1.71
N ILE A 100 19.77 8.50 -1.43
CA ILE A 100 19.17 7.47 -0.57
C ILE A 100 18.03 6.83 -1.35
N TYR A 101 18.05 5.51 -1.46
CA TYR A 101 17.01 4.73 -2.10
C TYR A 101 16.28 3.90 -1.05
N ILE A 102 14.96 4.00 -1.07
CA ILE A 102 14.08 3.17 -0.25
C ILE A 102 13.67 2.00 -1.13
N LEU A 103 14.29 0.84 -0.94
CA LEU A 103 14.02 -0.36 -1.76
C LEU A 103 12.71 -1.03 -1.35
N LYS A 104 12.41 -1.02 -0.05
CA LYS A 104 11.23 -1.69 0.54
C LYS A 104 10.81 -0.97 1.81
N ILE A 105 9.50 -0.80 2.01
CA ILE A 105 8.89 -0.44 3.30
C ILE A 105 7.66 -1.32 3.49
N ASN A 106 7.66 -2.11 4.55
CA ASN A 106 6.53 -2.96 4.92
C ASN A 106 6.03 -2.62 6.32
N SER A 107 4.72 -2.75 6.51
CA SER A 107 4.14 -2.87 7.84
C SER A 107 4.39 -4.29 8.35
N VAL A 108 5.00 -4.41 9.53
CA VAL A 108 5.09 -5.69 10.24
C VAL A 108 3.83 -5.77 11.10
N ALA A 109 2.69 -6.01 10.44
CA ALA A 109 1.46 -6.28 11.15
C ALA A 109 1.67 -7.53 12.02
N LYS A 110 1.47 -7.39 13.33
CA LYS A 110 1.19 -8.57 14.15
C LYS A 110 -0.14 -9.11 13.63
N PHE A 111 -0.19 -10.39 13.31
CA PHE A 111 -1.43 -11.07 12.94
C PHE A 111 -2.52 -10.73 13.97
N ASP A 112 -3.55 -10.02 13.52
CA ASP A 112 -4.65 -9.64 14.40
C ASP A 112 -5.53 -10.88 14.59
N LEU A 113 -5.30 -11.56 15.71
CA LEU A 113 -6.05 -12.76 16.07
C LEU A 113 -7.55 -12.46 16.24
N GLU A 114 -7.93 -11.22 16.55
CA GLU A 114 -9.33 -10.81 16.65
C GLU A 114 -9.96 -10.61 15.28
N GLU A 115 -9.24 -9.98 14.34
CA GLU A 115 -9.67 -9.87 12.94
C GLU A 115 -9.82 -11.26 12.32
N PHE A 116 -8.86 -12.15 12.57
CA PHE A 116 -8.95 -13.54 12.13
C PHE A 116 -10.14 -14.29 12.77
N LYS A 117 -10.37 -14.14 14.08
CA LYS A 117 -11.54 -14.73 14.75
C LYS A 117 -12.85 -14.21 14.18
N ARG A 118 -12.95 -12.92 13.87
CA ARG A 118 -14.13 -12.32 13.23
C ARG A 118 -14.35 -12.89 11.83
N PHE A 119 -13.28 -13.01 11.05
CA PHE A 119 -13.34 -13.62 9.72
C PHE A 119 -13.85 -15.07 9.77
N ILE A 120 -13.33 -15.89 10.68
CA ILE A 120 -13.80 -17.28 10.86
C ILE A 120 -15.26 -17.32 11.30
N ASN A 121 -15.66 -16.49 12.28
CA ASN A 121 -17.05 -16.42 12.72
C ASN A 121 -18.02 -15.96 11.60
N ASP A 122 -17.58 -15.06 10.71
CA ASP A 122 -18.40 -14.61 9.59
C ASP A 122 -18.51 -15.67 8.48
N LEU A 123 -17.51 -16.54 8.33
CA LEU A 123 -17.62 -17.74 7.48
C LEU A 123 -18.62 -18.74 8.09
N GLU A 124 -18.52 -19.04 9.38
CA GLU A 124 -19.43 -19.97 10.06
C GLU A 124 -20.90 -19.49 10.04
N LYS A 125 -21.13 -18.19 10.21
CA LYS A 125 -22.48 -17.60 10.14
C LYS A 125 -23.10 -17.64 8.73
N LYS A 126 -22.29 -17.75 7.67
CA LYS A 126 -22.80 -17.91 6.30
C LYS A 126 -23.24 -19.34 6.00
N ASP A 127 -22.68 -20.34 6.68
CA ASP A 127 -23.04 -21.75 6.49
C ASP A 127 -24.36 -22.14 7.19
N ASP A 128 -24.76 -21.42 8.25
CA ASP A 128 -26.00 -21.71 9.01
C ASP A 128 -27.30 -21.42 8.23
N ASN A 129 -27.26 -20.56 7.20
CA ASN A 129 -28.42 -20.29 6.34
C ASN A 129 -28.59 -21.31 5.20
N THR A 130 -27.59 -22.15 4.96
CA THR A 130 -27.63 -23.16 3.88
C THR A 130 -28.03 -24.55 4.38
N ILE A 131 -27.86 -24.83 5.68
CA ILE A 131 -28.10 -26.16 6.27
C ILE A 131 -29.55 -26.38 6.76
N LYS A 132 -30.38 -25.33 6.84
CA LYS A 132 -31.82 -25.51 7.18
C LYS A 132 -32.68 -26.05 6.03
N THR A 133 -32.23 -25.95 4.78
CA THR A 133 -33.00 -26.42 3.61
C THR A 133 -32.66 -27.85 3.18
N ILE A 134 -31.53 -28.40 3.64
CA ILE A 134 -31.04 -29.73 3.18
C ILE A 134 -31.50 -30.88 4.12
N LYS A 135 -32.01 -30.59 5.33
CA LYS A 135 -32.38 -31.63 6.32
C LYS A 135 -33.81 -32.18 6.26
N GLN A 136 -34.63 -31.83 5.25
CA GLN A 136 -36.00 -32.34 5.12
C GLN A 136 -36.24 -33.31 3.96
N LYS A 137 -35.21 -33.70 3.20
CA LYS A 137 -35.40 -34.63 2.08
C LYS A 137 -34.18 -35.52 1.94
N GLU A 138 -34.15 -36.62 2.70
CA GLU A 138 -33.37 -37.87 2.48
C GLU A 138 -33.05 -38.53 3.81
N ILE A 139 -33.98 -39.30 4.39
CA ILE A 139 -33.66 -40.59 5.04
C ILE A 139 -34.86 -41.54 4.86
N GLN A 140 -35.04 -42.05 3.64
CA GLN A 140 -35.52 -43.40 3.38
C GLN A 140 -34.69 -43.92 2.21
N ASP A 141 -33.63 -44.68 2.49
CA ASP A 141 -33.60 -46.10 2.16
C ASP A 141 -32.20 -46.72 2.39
N ASN A 142 -32.25 -47.81 3.17
CA ASN A 142 -31.47 -49.04 3.11
C ASN A 142 -29.96 -49.05 2.80
N SER A 143 -29.20 -49.29 3.87
CA SER A 143 -28.39 -50.51 4.12
C SER A 143 -27.97 -51.36 2.90
N LYS A 144 -26.65 -51.44 2.63
CA LYS A 144 -25.86 -52.69 2.52
C LYS A 144 -24.36 -52.44 2.22
N VAL A 145 -23.52 -52.91 3.15
CA VAL A 145 -22.36 -53.80 2.94
C VAL A 145 -20.97 -53.23 2.55
N ALA A 146 -19.99 -53.65 3.39
CA ALA A 146 -18.55 -53.93 3.18
C ALA A 146 -17.58 -52.74 2.94
N LYS A 147 -16.62 -52.47 3.85
CA LYS A 147 -15.34 -53.18 4.15
C LYS A 147 -14.27 -53.04 3.06
N ASN A 148 -13.18 -52.39 3.48
CA ASN A 148 -11.76 -52.68 3.23
C ASN A 148 -11.04 -52.03 2.02
N THR A 149 -9.97 -51.32 2.40
CA THR A 149 -8.60 -51.35 1.84
C THR A 149 -8.26 -50.44 0.65
N ASP A 150 -7.45 -49.43 1.00
CA ASP A 150 -6.20 -48.95 0.40
C ASP A 150 -6.00 -48.85 -1.13
N GLN A 151 -5.22 -47.82 -1.44
CA GLN A 151 -4.27 -47.64 -2.55
C GLN A 151 -4.71 -46.83 -3.78
N ASN A 152 -4.22 -45.59 -3.76
CA ASN A 152 -3.21 -45.07 -4.69
C ASN A 152 -3.37 -45.32 -6.21
N ASN A 153 -3.50 -44.17 -6.88
CA ASN A 153 -2.61 -43.68 -7.94
C ASN A 153 -3.12 -43.73 -9.39
N THR A 154 -2.88 -42.57 -10.02
CA THR A 154 -2.62 -42.33 -11.45
C THR A 154 -3.76 -42.47 -12.48
N GLN A 155 -4.07 -41.29 -13.02
CA GLN A 155 -3.83 -40.95 -14.44
C GLN A 155 -4.96 -41.22 -15.45
N SER A 156 -5.52 -40.08 -15.88
CA SER A 156 -5.73 -39.67 -17.27
C SER A 156 -6.22 -40.72 -18.28
N LYS A 157 -7.42 -40.49 -18.83
CA LYS A 157 -7.61 -40.12 -20.24
C LYS A 157 -9.10 -40.04 -20.58
N ASP A 158 -9.50 -38.84 -20.99
CA ASP A 158 -10.05 -38.52 -22.30
C ASP A 158 -11.19 -39.35 -22.93
N ILE A 159 -12.09 -38.57 -23.54
CA ILE A 159 -12.92 -38.83 -24.74
C ILE A 159 -14.41 -39.14 -24.50
N ASN A 160 -15.16 -38.02 -24.52
CA ASN A 160 -16.27 -37.68 -25.43
C ASN A 160 -17.56 -38.51 -25.51
N THR A 161 -18.56 -37.73 -25.96
CA THR A 161 -19.77 -38.08 -26.73
C THR A 161 -20.92 -38.61 -25.87
N ASP A 162 -22.14 -38.08 -25.88
CA ASP A 162 -22.84 -37.33 -26.91
C ASP A 162 -23.96 -36.44 -26.33
N GLN A 163 -24.30 -35.42 -27.11
CA GLN A 163 -25.46 -34.53 -26.99
C GLN A 163 -26.80 -35.29 -27.00
N ILE A 164 -27.82 -34.78 -26.30
CA ILE A 164 -29.24 -34.63 -26.72
C ILE A 164 -29.88 -33.71 -25.66
N ASN A 165 -30.04 -32.41 -25.93
CA ASN A 165 -31.17 -31.72 -26.57
C ASN A 165 -32.47 -31.62 -25.74
N ASN A 166 -32.77 -30.35 -25.41
CA ASN A 166 -34.04 -29.64 -25.54
C ASN A 166 -34.93 -29.38 -24.30
N ASN A 167 -35.06 -28.06 -24.06
CA ASN A 167 -36.24 -27.29 -23.65
C ASN A 167 -36.76 -27.50 -22.22
N ASP A 168 -36.74 -26.46 -21.38
CA ASP A 168 -37.74 -25.38 -21.44
C ASP A 168 -37.34 -24.18 -20.56
N LYS A 169 -37.95 -23.05 -20.90
CA LYS A 169 -37.81 -21.69 -20.35
C LYS A 169 -38.22 -21.61 -18.88
N ASP A 170 -37.62 -20.68 -18.13
CA ASP A 170 -38.38 -19.65 -17.40
C ASP A 170 -37.47 -18.58 -16.74
N ASP A 171 -37.57 -17.40 -17.34
CA ASP A 171 -37.48 -16.02 -16.88
C ASP A 171 -36.67 -15.58 -15.64
N ASN A 172 -35.71 -14.71 -15.97
CA ASN A 172 -35.05 -13.72 -15.12
C ASN A 172 -36.02 -12.74 -14.45
N LYS A 173 -35.78 -12.44 -13.17
CA LYS A 173 -36.08 -11.11 -12.61
C LYS A 173 -34.93 -10.63 -11.74
N SER A 174 -33.95 -9.98 -12.40
CA SER A 174 -32.93 -9.17 -11.73
C SER A 174 -33.56 -7.84 -11.32
N PHE A 175 -33.39 -7.49 -10.04
CA PHE A 175 -33.83 -6.23 -9.47
C PHE A 175 -32.75 -5.18 -9.75
N ASN A 176 -32.88 -4.45 -10.85
CA ASN A 176 -32.06 -3.29 -11.17
C ASN A 176 -32.66 -2.04 -10.51
N GLN A 177 -32.02 -1.55 -9.46
CA GLN A 177 -32.23 -0.20 -8.97
C GLN A 177 -30.89 0.29 -8.43
N ASP A 178 -30.13 1.04 -9.24
CA ASP A 178 -29.05 1.96 -8.79
C ASP A 178 -28.42 2.74 -9.97
N THR A 179 -29.22 3.24 -10.91
CA THR A 179 -28.73 4.13 -11.99
C THR A 179 -29.07 5.60 -11.78
N ASN A 180 -29.97 5.94 -10.84
CA ASN A 180 -30.39 7.33 -10.60
C ASN A 180 -29.53 8.08 -9.56
N THR A 181 -28.88 7.38 -8.63
CA THR A 181 -27.99 8.01 -7.62
C THR A 181 -26.69 8.53 -8.24
N SER A 182 -26.22 7.91 -9.32
CA SER A 182 -24.99 8.32 -10.03
C SER A 182 -25.15 9.67 -10.76
N LYS A 183 -26.32 9.94 -11.35
CA LYS A 183 -26.56 11.17 -12.13
C LYS A 183 -26.68 12.40 -11.24
N GLU A 184 -27.35 12.27 -10.10
CA GLU A 184 -27.48 13.34 -9.10
C GLU A 184 -26.13 13.64 -8.42
N ALA A 185 -25.34 12.62 -8.12
CA ALA A 185 -23.99 12.79 -7.59
C ALA A 185 -23.06 13.49 -8.61
N MET A 186 -23.13 13.13 -9.89
CA MET A 186 -22.35 13.79 -10.94
C MET A 186 -22.73 15.27 -11.12
N ASP A 187 -24.03 15.59 -11.07
CA ASP A 187 -24.51 16.97 -11.18
C ASP A 187 -24.07 17.83 -9.99
N MET A 188 -24.08 17.25 -8.78
CA MET A 188 -23.57 17.91 -7.58
C MET A 188 -22.05 18.19 -7.66
N ILE A 189 -21.26 17.25 -8.20
CA ILE A 189 -19.83 17.42 -8.42
C ILE A 189 -19.57 18.53 -9.44
N LEU A 190 -20.28 18.51 -10.56
CA LEU A 190 -20.12 19.50 -11.63
C LEU A 190 -20.44 20.92 -11.15
N LYS A 191 -21.55 21.08 -10.42
CA LYS A 191 -21.96 22.36 -9.82
C LYS A 191 -20.95 22.86 -8.78
N THR A 192 -20.33 21.95 -8.03
CA THR A 192 -19.29 22.28 -7.05
C THR A 192 -18.00 22.76 -7.73
N MET A 193 -17.62 22.11 -8.84
CA MET A 193 -16.46 22.52 -9.64
C MET A 193 -16.69 23.90 -10.28
N GLU A 194 -17.87 24.14 -10.84
CA GLU A 194 -18.22 25.43 -11.46
C GLU A 194 -18.18 26.57 -10.43
N LYS A 195 -18.78 26.35 -9.24
CA LYS A 195 -18.74 27.34 -8.15
C LYS A 195 -17.32 27.63 -7.68
N THR A 196 -16.48 26.59 -7.56
CA THR A 196 -15.07 26.75 -7.17
C THR A 196 -14.29 27.54 -8.21
N GLN A 197 -14.52 27.30 -9.51
CA GLN A 197 -13.90 28.09 -10.58
C GLN A 197 -14.33 29.55 -10.52
N MET A 198 -15.63 29.82 -10.36
CA MET A 198 -16.12 31.20 -10.21
C MET A 198 -15.51 31.91 -9.00
N GLN A 199 -15.27 31.20 -7.89
CA GLN A 199 -14.65 31.77 -6.69
C GLN A 199 -13.15 32.06 -6.88
N MET A 200 -12.45 31.28 -7.72
CA MET A 200 -11.05 31.56 -8.10
C MET A 200 -10.92 32.70 -9.12
N LEU A 201 -11.97 32.92 -9.92
CA LEU A 201 -12.03 33.99 -10.93
C LEU A 201 -12.54 35.32 -10.35
N ALA A 202 -13.24 35.30 -9.21
CA ALA A 202 -13.69 36.50 -8.54
C ALA A 202 -12.51 37.16 -7.78
N PRO A 203 -12.23 38.45 -8.01
CA PRO A 203 -11.24 39.16 -7.20
C PRO A 203 -11.68 39.12 -5.73
N SER A 204 -10.73 38.87 -4.82
CA SER A 204 -11.02 38.91 -3.39
C SER A 204 -11.54 40.30 -3.00
N LYS A 205 -12.43 40.38 -2.00
CA LYS A 205 -12.89 41.70 -1.50
C LYS A 205 -11.71 42.60 -1.12
N GLU A 206 -10.62 42.02 -0.63
CA GLU A 206 -9.36 42.73 -0.35
C GLU A 206 -8.69 43.34 -1.60
N GLN A 207 -8.84 42.74 -2.78
CA GLN A 207 -8.33 43.33 -4.03
C GLN A 207 -9.22 44.47 -4.53
N GLN A 208 -10.54 44.40 -4.32
CA GLN A 208 -11.46 45.48 -4.73
C GLN A 208 -11.30 46.75 -3.89
N ASP A 209 -11.01 46.63 -2.60
CA ASP A 209 -10.75 47.78 -1.73
C ASP A 209 -9.39 48.45 -2.06
N LEU A 210 -8.39 47.68 -2.50
CA LEU A 210 -7.07 48.20 -2.87
C LEU A 210 -7.07 49.05 -4.14
N PHE A 211 -8.02 48.82 -5.07
CA PHE A 211 -8.17 49.64 -6.29
C PHE A 211 -8.95 50.93 -6.07
N ASN A 212 -9.70 51.04 -4.97
CA ASN A 212 -10.47 52.25 -4.64
C ASN A 212 -9.66 53.29 -3.84
N GLU A 213 -8.47 52.94 -3.35
CA GLU A 213 -7.62 53.82 -2.54
C GLU A 213 -6.47 54.50 -3.31
N ILE A 214 -6.45 54.42 -4.65
CA ILE A 214 -5.44 55.13 -5.45
C ILE A 214 -6.01 56.48 -5.93
N PRO A 215 -5.65 57.62 -5.32
CA PRO A 215 -5.95 58.92 -5.89
C PRO A 215 -5.06 59.14 -7.13
N PHE A 216 -5.70 59.52 -8.25
CA PHE A 216 -5.01 60.13 -9.39
C PHE A 216 -4.45 61.51 -9.01
#